data_AF-A0A8S3VFY8-F1
#
_entry.id   AF-A0A8S3VFY8-F1
#
_cell.length_a   1.000
_cell.length_b   1.000
_cell.length_c   1.000
_cell.angle_alpha   90.00
_cell.angle_beta   90.00
_cell.angle_gamma   90.00
#
_symmetry.space_group_name_H-M   'P 1'
#
loop_
_entity.id
_entity.type
_entity.pdbx_description
1 polymer ?
#
loop_
_entity_poly.entity_id
_entity_poly.type
_entity_poly.pdbx_seq_one_letter_code
_entity_poly.pdbx_strand_id
1 'polypeptide(L)'
;MATATPEQARHGRISIVVADILSEMLQDIIAHAQMPPKALYDRIVQTKDFNKKLSPEEWQVVNKLANPDKGFKVLDVSLAYRIVKHFRNTFVTKPTRNWGSNPIPTEVEIGDDVERIRRARNRYLHGLSINITETIMSDFFKEFTEVAKRIDQYLNKTLESSFEKKIENFRTCTIDENRTREALEATSVVENQEDDGDKSPFVLIFPEIQDGDAVEKAKLLNDFKDEINKGQLKFVFDRATEEVYFYMLK
;
A
#
# COMPACT_ATOMS: atom_id res chain seq x y z
N MET A 1 1.35 23.72 23.33
CA MET A 1 1.53 22.79 22.21
C MET A 1 0.15 22.55 21.61
N ALA A 2 0.01 22.60 20.29
CA ALA A 2 -1.26 22.30 19.64
C ALA A 2 -1.45 20.78 19.65
N THR A 3 -2.53 20.31 20.26
CA THR A 3 -2.90 18.89 20.28
C THR A 3 -3.43 18.49 18.89
N ALA A 4 -3.13 17.26 18.45
CA ALA A 4 -3.64 16.76 17.18
C ALA A 4 -5.18 16.75 17.17
N THR A 5 -5.80 17.08 16.04
CA THR A 5 -7.26 16.96 15.93
C THR A 5 -7.67 15.49 16.02
N PRO A 6 -8.92 15.17 16.43
CA PRO A 6 -9.39 13.79 16.45
C PRO A 6 -9.24 13.08 15.09
N GLU A 7 -9.37 13.82 13.99
CA GLU A 7 -9.18 13.32 12.64
C GLU A 7 -7.71 12.96 12.35
N GLN A 8 -6.78 13.85 12.68
CA GLN A 8 -5.34 13.60 12.57
C GLN A 8 -4.91 12.39 13.41
N ALA A 9 -5.47 12.25 14.62
CA ALA A 9 -5.20 11.11 15.49
C ALA A 9 -5.69 9.78 14.88
N ARG A 10 -6.89 9.78 14.26
CA ARG A 10 -7.41 8.58 13.56
C ARG A 10 -6.60 8.25 12.31
N HIS A 11 -6.23 9.26 11.53
CA HIS A 11 -5.34 9.08 10.38
C HIS A 11 -4.01 8.48 10.80
N GLY A 12 -3.33 9.07 11.80
CA GLY A 12 -2.07 8.56 12.32
C GLY A 12 -2.15 7.10 12.79
N ARG A 13 -3.25 6.70 13.46
CA ARG A 13 -3.49 5.29 13.83
C ARG A 13 -3.48 4.36 12.63
N ILE A 14 -4.27 4.68 11.61
CA ILE A 14 -4.36 3.86 10.40
C ILE A 14 -3.01 3.84 9.68
N SER A 15 -2.36 4.99 9.51
CA SER A 15 -1.06 5.09 8.85
C SER A 15 -0.01 4.22 9.53
N ILE A 16 0.04 4.18 10.87
CA ILE A 16 0.96 3.30 11.61
C ILE A 16 0.63 1.84 11.37
N VAL A 17 -0.64 1.43 11.42
CA VAL A 17 -1.02 0.04 11.13
C VAL A 17 -0.58 -0.36 9.72
N VAL A 18 -0.79 0.53 8.73
CA VAL A 18 -0.42 0.27 7.34
C VAL A 18 1.10 0.24 7.14
N ALA A 19 1.83 1.20 7.70
CA ALA A 19 3.27 1.32 7.54
C ALA A 19 4.05 0.25 8.31
N ASP A 20 3.59 -0.13 9.50
CA ASP A 20 4.32 -1.06 10.37
C ASP A 20 3.75 -2.47 10.26
N ILE A 21 2.48 -2.65 10.62
CA ILE A 21 1.90 -3.99 10.78
C ILE A 21 1.67 -4.64 9.42
N LEU A 22 1.09 -3.93 8.46
CA LEU A 22 0.84 -4.52 7.14
C LEU A 22 2.15 -4.77 6.37
N SER A 23 3.18 -3.94 6.59
CA SER A 23 4.54 -4.26 6.14
C SER A 23 5.04 -5.57 6.74
N GLU A 24 4.95 -5.72 8.07
CA GLU A 24 5.39 -6.93 8.77
C GLU A 24 4.64 -8.18 8.29
N MET A 25 3.33 -8.07 8.00
CA MET A 25 2.57 -9.17 7.39
C MET A 25 3.16 -9.62 6.06
N LEU A 26 3.46 -8.68 5.14
CA LEU A 26 4.04 -9.02 3.84
C LEU A 26 5.46 -9.58 3.98
N GLN A 27 6.25 -9.04 4.91
CA GLN A 27 7.59 -9.54 5.22
C GLN A 27 7.55 -10.99 5.73
N ASP A 28 6.63 -11.31 6.63
CA ASP A 28 6.48 -12.66 7.15
C ASP A 28 5.92 -13.63 6.09
N ILE A 29 5.05 -13.17 5.19
CA ILE A 29 4.64 -13.94 4.01
C ILE A 29 5.84 -14.30 3.12
N ILE A 30 6.74 -13.34 2.87
CA ILE A 30 7.97 -13.59 2.12
C ILE A 30 8.86 -14.61 2.86
N ALA A 31 9.02 -14.44 4.17
CA ALA A 31 9.82 -15.34 5.02
C ALA A 31 9.24 -16.76 5.07
N HIS A 32 7.92 -16.90 5.04
CA HIS A 32 7.22 -18.18 5.11
C HIS A 32 7.51 -19.09 3.93
N ALA A 33 7.85 -18.54 2.76
CA ALA A 33 8.29 -19.31 1.60
C ALA A 33 9.68 -19.97 1.78
N GLN A 34 10.27 -19.89 2.99
CA GLN A 34 11.57 -20.46 3.35
C GLN A 34 12.72 -19.98 2.46
N MET A 35 12.54 -18.81 1.84
CA MET A 35 13.56 -18.15 1.05
C MET A 35 14.43 -17.30 1.96
N PRO A 36 15.76 -17.51 2.02
CA PRO A 36 16.64 -16.62 2.75
C PRO A 36 16.67 -15.20 2.12
N PRO A 37 16.87 -14.12 2.90
CA PRO A 37 16.97 -12.75 2.37
C PRO A 37 17.99 -12.61 1.24
N LYS A 38 19.16 -13.22 1.39
CA LYS A 38 20.20 -13.23 0.34
C LYS A 38 19.72 -13.94 -0.93
N ALA A 39 18.97 -15.04 -0.82
CA ALA A 39 18.44 -15.74 -1.98
C ALA A 39 17.40 -14.90 -2.72
N LEU A 40 16.57 -14.14 -1.99
CA LEU A 40 15.66 -13.16 -2.59
C LEU A 40 16.43 -12.05 -3.31
N TYR A 41 17.48 -11.51 -2.69
CA TYR A 41 18.37 -10.54 -3.32
C TYR A 41 18.95 -11.07 -4.64
N ASP A 42 19.56 -12.26 -4.61
CA ASP A 42 20.15 -12.88 -5.80
C ASP A 42 19.10 -13.08 -6.91
N ARG A 43 17.88 -13.49 -6.54
CA ARG A 43 16.76 -13.65 -7.47
C ARG A 43 16.32 -12.31 -8.08
N ILE A 44 16.22 -11.25 -7.28
CA ILE A 44 15.90 -9.89 -7.76
C ILE A 44 16.95 -9.42 -8.77
N VAL A 45 18.24 -9.59 -8.46
CA VAL A 45 19.34 -9.20 -9.35
C VAL A 45 19.26 -9.94 -10.69
N GLN A 46 18.95 -11.23 -10.67
CA GLN A 46 18.83 -12.07 -11.88
C GLN A 46 17.56 -11.78 -12.71
N THR A 47 16.52 -11.23 -12.08
CA THR A 47 15.21 -10.99 -12.72
C THR A 47 15.20 -9.61 -13.38
N LYS A 48 15.66 -9.56 -14.64
CA LYS A 48 15.93 -8.31 -15.39
C LYS A 48 14.73 -7.36 -15.46
N ASP A 49 13.52 -7.88 -15.62
CA ASP A 49 12.30 -7.09 -15.75
C ASP A 49 11.85 -6.45 -14.43
N PHE A 50 12.03 -7.14 -13.29
CA PHE A 50 11.84 -6.53 -11.98
C PHE A 50 12.94 -5.52 -11.64
N ASN A 51 14.20 -5.94 -11.80
CA ASN A 51 15.40 -5.14 -11.52
C ASN A 51 15.35 -3.76 -12.19
N LYS A 52 15.00 -3.71 -13.49
CA LYS A 52 14.91 -2.47 -14.27
C LYS A 52 13.80 -1.52 -13.82
N LYS A 53 12.82 -2.00 -13.06
CA LYS A 53 11.69 -1.20 -12.56
C LYS A 53 11.93 -0.65 -11.15
N LEU A 54 13.06 -0.97 -10.51
CA LEU A 54 13.39 -0.46 -9.17
C LEU A 54 14.02 0.93 -9.28
N SER A 55 13.58 1.85 -8.42
CA SER A 55 14.22 3.16 -8.27
C SER A 55 15.59 3.03 -7.58
N PRO A 56 16.46 4.06 -7.65
CA PRO A 56 17.71 4.07 -6.88
C PRO A 56 17.52 3.86 -5.37
N GLU A 57 16.47 4.44 -4.79
CA GLU A 57 16.13 4.33 -3.36
C GLU A 57 15.68 2.90 -3.02
N GLU A 58 14.84 2.30 -3.86
CA GLU A 58 14.43 0.90 -3.71
C GLU A 58 15.64 -0.04 -3.81
N TRP A 59 16.59 0.27 -4.70
CA TRP A 59 17.85 -0.47 -4.80
C TRP A 59 18.69 -0.39 -3.52
N GLN A 60 18.73 0.76 -2.85
CA GLN A 60 19.40 0.87 -1.55
C GLN A 60 18.75 -0.02 -0.50
N VAL A 61 17.43 -0.17 -0.53
CA VAL A 61 16.70 -1.09 0.36
C VAL A 61 16.98 -2.54 -0.01
N VAL A 62 16.87 -2.92 -1.30
CA VAL A 62 17.15 -4.27 -1.79
C VAL A 62 18.58 -4.70 -1.47
N ASN A 63 19.56 -3.81 -1.62
CA ASN A 63 20.96 -4.11 -1.28
C ASN A 63 21.15 -4.49 0.19
N LYS A 64 20.29 -4.01 1.10
CA LYS A 64 20.35 -4.42 2.51
C LYS A 64 19.96 -5.89 2.72
N LEU A 65 19.15 -6.48 1.83
CA LEU A 65 18.80 -7.92 1.87
C LEU A 65 20.01 -8.83 1.64
N ALA A 66 21.07 -8.33 0.99
CA ALA A 66 22.31 -9.08 0.82
C ALA A 66 23.01 -9.36 2.16
N ASN A 67 22.71 -8.56 3.20
CA ASN A 67 23.15 -8.80 4.56
C ASN A 67 22.10 -9.66 5.32
N PRO A 68 22.44 -10.90 5.71
CA PRO A 68 21.51 -11.78 6.44
C PRO A 68 20.95 -11.19 7.73
N ASP A 69 21.74 -10.36 8.43
CA ASP A 69 21.36 -9.79 9.74
C ASP A 69 20.23 -8.77 9.65
N LYS A 70 20.01 -8.20 8.46
CA LYS A 70 18.94 -7.22 8.23
C LYS A 70 17.57 -7.87 8.02
N GLY A 71 17.54 -9.10 7.51
CA GLY A 71 16.30 -9.82 7.24
C GLY A 71 15.35 -9.09 6.29
N PHE A 72 14.07 -9.47 6.32
CA PHE A 72 13.03 -8.83 5.49
C PHE A 72 12.49 -7.52 6.07
N LYS A 73 12.87 -7.17 7.31
CA LYS A 73 12.39 -5.96 8.01
C LYS A 73 12.77 -4.65 7.34
N VAL A 74 13.70 -4.68 6.39
CA VAL A 74 14.11 -3.52 5.60
C VAL A 74 13.08 -3.14 4.54
N LEU A 75 12.15 -4.02 4.19
CA LEU A 75 11.18 -3.81 3.12
C LEU A 75 9.97 -3.06 3.65
N ASP A 76 9.72 -1.86 3.15
CA ASP A 76 8.44 -1.19 3.40
C ASP A 76 7.27 -1.93 2.71
N VAL A 77 6.04 -1.55 3.06
CA VAL A 77 4.81 -2.14 2.52
C VAL A 77 4.77 -2.10 0.99
N SER A 78 5.29 -1.05 0.37
CA SER A 78 5.25 -0.87 -1.09
C SER A 78 6.18 -1.84 -1.80
N LEU A 79 7.44 -1.91 -1.36
CA LEU A 79 8.44 -2.80 -1.93
C LEU A 79 8.14 -4.26 -1.62
N ALA A 80 7.69 -4.58 -0.39
CA ALA A 80 7.26 -5.92 -0.01
C ALA A 80 6.09 -6.40 -0.90
N TYR A 81 5.07 -5.57 -1.11
CA TYR A 81 3.95 -5.89 -2.01
C TYR A 81 4.42 -6.14 -3.44
N ARG A 82 5.29 -5.27 -3.98
CA ARG A 82 5.84 -5.43 -5.33
C ARG A 82 6.58 -6.75 -5.50
N ILE A 83 7.39 -7.13 -4.51
CA ILE A 83 8.10 -8.41 -4.47
C ILE A 83 7.10 -9.59 -4.48
N VAL A 84 6.10 -9.55 -3.61
CA VAL A 84 5.06 -10.60 -3.52
C VAL A 84 4.31 -10.74 -4.84
N LYS A 85 3.84 -9.64 -5.43
CA LYS A 85 3.14 -9.64 -6.73
C LYS A 85 4.02 -10.17 -7.86
N HIS A 86 5.29 -9.77 -7.90
CA HIS A 86 6.19 -10.14 -8.98
C HIS A 86 6.54 -11.63 -8.93
N PHE A 87 6.94 -12.13 -7.76
CA PHE A 87 7.30 -13.53 -7.55
C PHE A 87 6.12 -14.37 -7.02
N ARG A 88 4.88 -13.97 -7.35
CA ARG A 88 3.61 -14.52 -6.85
C ARG A 88 3.55 -16.03 -6.71
N ASN A 89 4.04 -16.78 -7.70
CA ASN A 89 4.02 -18.25 -7.69
C ASN A 89 4.91 -18.88 -6.59
N THR A 90 5.68 -18.07 -5.87
CA THR A 90 6.57 -18.49 -4.78
C THR A 90 5.96 -18.25 -3.41
N PHE A 91 5.19 -17.17 -3.25
CA PHE A 91 4.86 -16.64 -1.92
C PHE A 91 3.43 -16.89 -1.50
N VAL A 92 2.46 -16.80 -2.43
CA VAL A 92 1.03 -16.84 -2.11
C VAL A 92 0.21 -17.45 -3.24
N THR A 93 -1.00 -17.89 -2.92
CA THR A 93 -1.99 -18.24 -3.95
C THR A 93 -2.37 -16.99 -4.77
N LYS A 94 -2.77 -17.21 -6.02
CA LYS A 94 -3.20 -16.11 -6.90
C LYS A 94 -4.50 -15.49 -6.32
N PRO A 95 -4.65 -14.16 -6.29
CA PRO A 95 -5.90 -13.52 -5.92
C PRO A 95 -7.04 -13.94 -6.86
N THR A 96 -8.25 -14.03 -6.32
CA THR A 96 -9.47 -14.45 -7.02
C THR A 96 -9.74 -13.58 -8.25
N ARG A 97 -9.58 -12.25 -8.13
CA ARG A 97 -9.85 -11.28 -9.20
C ARG A 97 -8.61 -10.80 -9.96
N ASN A 98 -7.49 -11.51 -9.83
CA ASN A 98 -6.15 -11.10 -10.30
C ASN A 98 -5.51 -9.94 -9.51
N TRP A 99 -4.21 -9.79 -9.70
CA TRP A 99 -3.40 -8.73 -9.11
C TRP A 99 -3.83 -7.35 -9.59
N GLY A 100 -3.85 -6.35 -8.69
CA GLY A 100 -4.33 -5.00 -8.98
C GLY A 100 -5.84 -4.81 -8.87
N SER A 101 -6.61 -5.89 -8.68
CA SER A 101 -8.06 -5.81 -8.50
C SER A 101 -8.45 -5.79 -7.03
N ASN A 102 -9.53 -5.08 -6.70
CA ASN A 102 -10.05 -5.03 -5.33
C ASN A 102 -10.87 -6.29 -5.03
N PRO A 103 -10.50 -7.08 -4.00
CA PRO A 103 -11.28 -8.22 -3.60
C PRO A 103 -12.61 -7.81 -2.98
N ILE A 104 -13.63 -8.65 -3.16
CA ILE A 104 -14.91 -8.53 -2.45
C ILE A 104 -14.86 -9.26 -1.10
N PRO A 105 -15.75 -8.96 -0.12
CA PRO A 105 -15.64 -9.49 1.24
C PRO A 105 -15.61 -11.02 1.36
N THR A 106 -16.18 -11.76 0.40
CA THR A 106 -16.22 -13.23 0.40
C THR A 106 -14.98 -13.89 -0.18
N GLU A 107 -14.08 -13.13 -0.81
CA GLU A 107 -12.83 -13.62 -1.41
C GLU A 107 -11.72 -13.59 -0.37
N VAL A 108 -11.34 -14.76 0.13
CA VAL A 108 -10.55 -14.91 1.37
C VAL A 108 -9.22 -15.64 1.15
N GLU A 109 -8.77 -15.76 -0.10
CA GLU A 109 -7.45 -16.32 -0.38
C GLU A 109 -6.34 -15.38 0.13
N ILE A 110 -5.15 -15.92 0.40
CA ILE A 110 -4.02 -15.10 0.87
C ILE A 110 -3.61 -14.07 -0.19
N GLY A 111 -3.73 -14.41 -1.48
CA GLY A 111 -3.58 -13.43 -2.56
C GLY A 111 -4.56 -12.27 -2.47
N ASP A 112 -5.82 -12.54 -2.10
CA ASP A 112 -6.83 -11.48 -1.92
C ASP A 112 -6.46 -10.57 -0.74
N ASP A 113 -5.96 -11.14 0.35
CA ASP A 113 -5.52 -10.36 1.50
C ASP A 113 -4.30 -9.48 1.21
N VAL A 114 -3.39 -9.93 0.34
CA VAL A 114 -2.30 -9.08 -0.17
C VAL A 114 -2.84 -7.90 -0.99
N GLU A 115 -3.88 -8.10 -1.80
CA GLU A 115 -4.55 -7.01 -2.53
C GLU A 115 -5.30 -6.05 -1.60
N ARG A 116 -5.87 -6.53 -0.49
CA ARG A 116 -6.43 -5.65 0.56
C ARG A 116 -5.36 -4.77 1.19
N ILE A 117 -4.19 -5.34 1.51
CA ILE A 117 -3.05 -4.57 2.02
C ILE A 117 -2.64 -3.48 1.03
N ARG A 118 -2.53 -3.81 -0.27
CA ARG A 118 -2.26 -2.82 -1.32
C ARG A 118 -3.30 -1.70 -1.33
N ARG A 119 -4.59 -2.04 -1.29
CA ARG A 119 -5.68 -1.07 -1.27
C ARG A 119 -5.59 -0.13 -0.07
N ALA A 120 -5.31 -0.66 1.12
CA ALA A 120 -5.10 0.15 2.32
C ALA A 120 -3.88 1.07 2.20
N ARG A 121 -2.76 0.56 1.70
CA ARG A 121 -1.55 1.36 1.43
C ARG A 121 -1.84 2.53 0.51
N ASN A 122 -2.47 2.26 -0.64
CA ASN A 122 -2.82 3.30 -1.61
C ASN A 122 -3.77 4.34 -1.00
N ARG A 123 -4.75 3.89 -0.23
CA ARG A 123 -5.75 4.77 0.37
C ARG A 123 -5.15 5.62 1.50
N TYR A 124 -4.46 5.02 2.45
CA TYR A 124 -4.14 5.66 3.73
C TYR A 124 -2.69 6.13 3.91
N LEU A 125 -1.78 5.77 2.99
CA LEU A 125 -0.41 6.33 2.98
C LEU A 125 -0.15 7.24 1.78
N HIS A 126 -0.81 7.00 0.64
CA HIS A 126 -0.62 7.83 -0.56
C HIS A 126 -1.84 8.68 -0.93
N GLY A 127 -2.98 8.53 -0.23
CA GLY A 127 -4.14 9.39 -0.43
C GLY A 127 -3.92 10.76 0.18
N LEU A 128 -3.92 11.81 -0.64
CA LEU A 128 -3.57 13.18 -0.22
C LEU A 128 -4.63 13.92 0.62
N SER A 129 -5.78 13.33 0.91
CA SER A 129 -6.75 13.92 1.83
C SER A 129 -7.85 12.92 2.09
N ILE A 130 -7.78 12.19 3.19
CA ILE A 130 -8.92 11.41 3.64
C ILE A 130 -9.35 11.97 4.98
N ASN A 131 -10.56 12.53 4.99
CA ASN A 131 -11.24 12.77 6.25
C ASN A 131 -11.60 11.41 6.87
N ILE A 132 -10.72 10.93 7.75
CA ILE A 132 -10.91 9.69 8.46
C ILE A 132 -11.98 9.94 9.52
N THR A 133 -13.21 9.55 9.20
CA THR A 133 -14.30 9.49 10.16
C THR A 133 -14.15 8.29 11.09
N GLU A 134 -14.87 8.29 12.21
CA GLU A 134 -14.91 7.12 13.10
C GLU A 134 -15.42 5.87 12.37
N THR A 135 -16.37 6.03 11.46
CA THR A 135 -16.88 4.92 10.63
C THR A 135 -15.78 4.33 9.75
N ILE A 136 -15.02 5.16 9.03
CA ILE A 136 -13.91 4.69 8.19
C ILE A 136 -12.86 3.96 9.02
N MET A 137 -12.53 4.50 10.19
CA MET A 137 -11.59 3.84 11.10
C MET A 137 -12.13 2.50 11.60
N SER A 138 -13.38 2.46 12.06
CA SER A 138 -14.02 1.22 12.53
C SER A 138 -14.08 0.15 11.44
N ASP A 139 -14.42 0.53 10.20
CA ASP A 139 -14.45 -0.38 9.05
C ASP A 139 -13.06 -0.90 8.71
N PHE A 140 -12.05 -0.03 8.74
CA PHE A 140 -10.65 -0.42 8.55
C PHE A 140 -10.22 -1.47 9.58
N PHE A 141 -10.41 -1.20 10.87
CA PHE A 141 -10.02 -2.14 11.92
C PHE A 141 -10.80 -3.45 11.82
N LYS A 142 -12.11 -3.40 11.53
CA LYS A 142 -12.92 -4.61 11.32
C LYS A 142 -12.37 -5.46 10.17
N GLU A 143 -12.10 -4.85 9.03
CA GLU A 143 -11.54 -5.56 7.87
C GLU A 143 -10.16 -6.16 8.19
N PHE A 144 -9.25 -5.35 8.73
CA PHE A 144 -7.87 -5.76 8.91
C PHE A 144 -7.65 -6.71 10.08
N THR A 145 -8.53 -6.71 11.08
CA THR A 145 -8.56 -7.79 12.10
C THR A 145 -8.88 -9.14 11.44
N GLU A 146 -9.81 -9.21 10.50
CA GLU A 146 -10.15 -10.47 9.80
C GLU A 146 -9.05 -10.90 8.81
N VAL A 147 -8.44 -9.94 8.11
CA VAL A 147 -7.24 -10.20 7.28
C VAL A 147 -6.11 -10.75 8.14
N ALA A 148 -5.86 -10.13 9.30
CA ALA A 148 -4.81 -10.55 10.21
C ALA A 148 -5.01 -11.97 10.72
N LYS A 149 -6.25 -12.36 11.08
CA LYS A 149 -6.56 -13.73 11.48
C LYS A 149 -6.20 -14.75 10.40
N ARG A 150 -6.57 -14.48 9.14
CA ARG A 150 -6.28 -15.39 8.02
C ARG A 150 -4.79 -15.50 7.75
N ILE A 151 -4.08 -14.37 7.80
CA ILE A 151 -2.62 -14.36 7.64
C ILE A 151 -1.93 -15.05 8.83
N ASP A 152 -2.37 -14.82 10.07
CA ASP A 152 -1.87 -15.51 11.26
C ASP A 152 -2.03 -17.04 11.13
N GLN A 153 -3.19 -17.50 10.67
CA GLN A 153 -3.46 -18.91 10.39
C GLN A 153 -2.54 -19.46 9.28
N TYR A 154 -2.41 -18.75 8.16
CA TYR A 154 -1.53 -19.14 7.06
C TYR A 154 -0.07 -19.30 7.51
N LEU A 155 0.40 -18.38 8.36
CA LEU A 155 1.77 -18.36 8.86
C LEU A 155 1.99 -19.27 10.08
N ASN A 156 0.94 -19.94 10.59
CA ASN A 156 0.96 -20.70 11.85
C ASN A 156 1.48 -19.87 13.04
N LYS A 157 1.04 -18.61 13.14
CA LYS A 157 1.46 -17.71 14.22
C LYS A 157 0.85 -18.11 15.56
N THR A 158 1.59 -17.84 16.63
CA THR A 158 1.11 -18.03 18.00
C THR A 158 0.33 -16.79 18.44
N LEU A 159 -0.40 -16.95 19.55
CA LEU A 159 -1.10 -15.85 20.20
C LEU A 159 -0.18 -14.67 20.59
N GLU A 160 1.13 -14.87 20.75
CA GLU A 160 2.08 -13.82 21.13
C GLU A 160 2.59 -13.03 19.93
N SER A 161 2.73 -13.68 18.77
CA SER A 161 3.19 -13.06 17.53
C SER A 161 2.05 -12.64 16.58
N SER A 162 0.81 -12.80 17.03
CA SER A 162 -0.42 -12.54 16.29
C SER A 162 -0.53 -11.09 15.83
N PHE A 163 -0.76 -10.93 14.53
CA PHE A 163 -1.08 -9.64 13.94
C PHE A 163 -2.45 -9.13 14.35
N GLU A 164 -3.42 -10.01 14.57
CA GLU A 164 -4.76 -9.64 15.04
C GLU A 164 -4.68 -8.82 16.32
N LYS A 165 -3.91 -9.32 17.31
CA LYS A 165 -3.71 -8.61 18.57
C LYS A 165 -3.00 -7.28 18.40
N LYS A 166 -1.99 -7.23 17.52
CA LYS A 166 -1.29 -5.96 17.23
C LYS A 166 -2.27 -4.93 16.69
N ILE A 167 -3.12 -5.30 15.74
CA ILE A 167 -4.14 -4.40 15.16
C ILE A 167 -5.15 -3.96 16.21
N GLU A 168 -5.68 -4.88 17.02
CA GLU A 168 -6.66 -4.52 18.06
C GLU A 168 -6.04 -3.59 19.12
N ASN A 169 -4.76 -3.79 19.48
CA ASN A 169 -4.07 -2.86 20.37
C ASN A 169 -4.02 -1.44 19.81
N PHE A 170 -3.77 -1.25 18.50
CA PHE A 170 -3.78 0.08 17.88
C PHE A 170 -5.18 0.69 17.78
N ARG A 171 -6.22 -0.15 17.74
CA ARG A 171 -7.61 0.33 17.77
C ARG A 171 -7.94 1.02 19.09
N THR A 172 -7.53 0.41 20.20
CA THR A 172 -7.89 0.87 21.56
C THR A 172 -6.84 1.77 22.21
N CYS A 173 -5.62 1.86 21.65
CA CYS A 173 -4.54 2.69 22.19
C CYS A 173 -4.80 4.18 22.00
N THR A 174 -4.49 4.99 23.02
CA THR A 174 -4.26 6.43 22.89
C THR A 174 -2.88 6.64 22.31
N ILE A 175 -2.78 6.97 21.01
CA ILE A 175 -1.50 7.28 20.38
C ILE A 175 -0.89 8.53 21.04
N ASP A 176 0.36 8.41 21.48
CA ASP A 176 1.20 9.53 21.92
C ASP A 176 1.35 10.55 20.79
N GLU A 177 1.21 11.83 21.08
CA GLU A 177 1.32 12.95 20.13
C GLU A 177 2.60 12.86 19.27
N ASN A 178 3.70 12.34 19.83
CA ASN A 178 4.95 12.14 19.11
C ASN A 178 4.87 11.09 17.99
N ARG A 179 4.20 9.96 18.23
CA ARG A 179 3.99 8.91 17.20
C ARG A 179 3.02 9.35 16.11
N THR A 180 2.02 10.15 16.49
CA THR A 180 1.12 10.78 15.51
C THR A 180 1.90 11.70 14.57
N ARG A 181 2.82 12.50 15.14
CA ARG A 181 3.66 13.41 14.36
C ARG A 181 4.63 12.68 13.43
N GLU A 182 5.33 11.64 13.90
CA GLU A 182 6.22 10.83 13.04
C GLU A 182 5.47 10.15 11.89
N ALA A 183 4.27 9.64 12.15
CA ALA A 183 3.43 9.03 11.12
C ALA A 183 2.94 10.07 10.09
N LEU A 184 2.57 11.27 10.53
CA LEU A 184 2.20 12.37 9.65
C LEU A 184 3.39 12.89 8.83
N GLU A 185 4.57 13.00 9.44
CA GLU A 185 5.81 13.40 8.76
C GLU A 185 6.22 12.38 7.69
N ALA A 186 6.09 11.07 7.97
CA ALA A 186 6.30 10.03 6.96
C ALA A 186 5.31 10.13 5.78
N THR A 187 4.12 10.69 6.00
CA THR A 187 3.15 10.99 4.92
C THR A 187 3.41 12.34 4.23
N SER A 188 4.04 13.31 4.91
CA SER A 188 4.32 14.66 4.37
C SER A 188 5.66 14.79 3.63
N VAL A 189 6.53 13.78 3.62
CA VAL A 189 7.75 13.77 2.77
C VAL A 189 7.42 13.84 1.27
N VAL A 190 6.15 13.65 0.89
CA VAL A 190 5.62 13.91 -0.47
C VAL A 190 5.35 15.41 -0.72
N GLU A 191 5.20 16.24 0.32
CA GLU A 191 4.82 17.66 0.20
C GLU A 191 5.98 18.63 0.06
N ASN A 192 7.22 18.25 0.40
CA ASN A 192 8.39 19.15 0.35
C ASN A 192 9.27 18.97 -0.91
N GLN A 193 8.65 18.76 -2.07
CA GLN A 193 9.21 19.29 -3.31
C GLN A 193 8.66 20.71 -3.46
N GLU A 194 9.58 21.67 -3.36
CA GLU A 194 9.28 23.09 -3.28
C GLU A 194 8.32 23.59 -4.36
N ASP A 195 7.39 24.40 -3.87
CA ASP A 195 6.40 25.24 -4.52
C ASP A 195 7.04 26.15 -5.58
N ASP A 196 6.92 25.76 -6.86
CA ASP A 196 6.87 26.71 -7.97
C ASP A 196 5.41 26.75 -8.48
N GLY A 197 4.53 27.29 -7.64
CA GLY A 197 3.25 27.86 -8.01
C GLY A 197 2.38 26.99 -8.92
N ASP A 198 1.92 25.83 -8.45
CA ASP A 198 0.81 25.15 -9.13
C ASP A 198 -0.11 24.37 -8.17
N LYS A 199 -1.40 24.45 -8.47
CA LYS A 199 -2.56 24.09 -7.64
C LYS A 199 -2.48 22.68 -7.05
N SER A 200 -2.38 22.57 -5.73
CA SER A 200 -2.40 21.28 -5.02
C SER A 200 -3.76 20.55 -5.16
N PRO A 201 -3.76 19.23 -5.43
CA PRO A 201 -4.88 18.51 -6.07
C PRO A 201 -5.89 17.88 -5.09
N PHE A 202 -7.11 17.65 -5.61
CA PHE A 202 -8.04 16.64 -5.08
C PHE A 202 -7.96 15.39 -5.96
N VAL A 203 -7.83 14.20 -5.35
CA VAL A 203 -7.73 12.92 -6.05
C VAL A 203 -9.12 12.27 -6.12
N LEU A 204 -9.65 12.08 -7.32
CA LEU A 204 -10.79 11.21 -7.57
C LEU A 204 -10.25 9.82 -7.97
N ILE A 205 -10.35 8.85 -7.05
CA ILE A 205 -10.11 7.44 -7.35
C ILE A 205 -11.41 6.85 -7.87
N PHE A 206 -11.47 6.53 -9.17
CA PHE A 206 -12.58 5.73 -9.69
C PHE A 206 -12.32 4.25 -9.35
N PRO A 207 -13.23 3.58 -8.64
CA PRO A 207 -13.21 2.12 -8.58
C PRO A 207 -13.63 1.59 -9.95
N GLU A 208 -12.97 0.53 -10.43
CA GLU A 208 -13.29 -0.22 -11.65
C GLU A 208 -12.77 0.37 -12.97
N ILE A 209 -11.49 0.12 -13.26
CA ILE A 209 -11.08 -0.17 -14.64
C ILE A 209 -10.22 -1.44 -14.57
N GLN A 210 -10.73 -2.54 -15.11
CA GLN A 210 -10.01 -3.81 -15.21
C GLN A 210 -8.90 -3.68 -16.26
N ASP A 211 -7.77 -4.34 -16.05
CA ASP A 211 -6.78 -4.51 -17.12
C ASP A 211 -7.31 -5.50 -18.16
N GLY A 212 -7.69 -4.97 -19.32
CA GLY A 212 -8.09 -5.78 -20.46
C GLY A 212 -8.70 -5.01 -21.62
N ASP A 213 -9.37 -3.88 -21.38
CA ASP A 213 -10.10 -3.20 -22.47
C ASP A 213 -9.54 -1.81 -22.77
N ALA A 214 -8.68 -1.74 -23.78
CA ALA A 214 -8.26 -0.48 -24.39
C ALA A 214 -9.48 0.36 -24.84
N VAL A 215 -10.64 -0.28 -25.09
CA VAL A 215 -11.89 0.38 -25.42
C VAL A 215 -12.49 1.11 -24.21
N GLU A 216 -12.44 0.55 -23.00
CA GLU A 216 -12.90 1.26 -21.78
C GLU A 216 -11.96 2.40 -21.39
N LYS A 217 -10.64 2.20 -21.47
CA LYS A 217 -9.65 3.28 -21.26
C LYS A 217 -9.85 4.41 -22.29
N ALA A 218 -10.13 4.08 -23.56
CA ALA A 218 -10.44 5.06 -24.61
C ALA A 218 -11.82 5.71 -24.45
N LYS A 219 -12.80 4.97 -23.93
CA LYS A 219 -14.15 5.49 -23.63
C LYS A 219 -14.10 6.48 -22.48
N LEU A 220 -13.40 6.18 -21.40
CA LEU A 220 -13.18 7.14 -20.30
C LEU A 220 -12.44 8.39 -20.78
N LEU A 221 -11.39 8.21 -21.59
CA LEU A 221 -10.67 9.35 -22.17
C LEU A 221 -11.56 10.19 -23.10
N ASN A 222 -12.54 9.58 -23.77
CA ASN A 222 -13.56 10.27 -24.55
C ASN A 222 -14.62 10.95 -23.67
N ASP A 223 -15.06 10.31 -22.58
CA ASP A 223 -16.07 10.81 -21.65
C ASP A 223 -15.56 12.06 -20.88
N PHE A 224 -14.24 12.18 -20.70
CA PHE A 224 -13.59 13.35 -20.10
C PHE A 224 -12.85 14.24 -21.11
N LYS A 225 -13.02 13.98 -22.41
CA LYS A 225 -12.27 14.66 -23.47
C LYS A 225 -12.55 16.15 -23.49
N ASP A 226 -13.78 16.54 -23.20
CA ASP A 226 -14.17 17.94 -23.18
C ASP A 226 -13.54 18.69 -22.00
N GLU A 227 -13.47 18.07 -20.83
CA GLU A 227 -12.84 18.63 -19.64
C GLU A 227 -11.30 18.67 -19.77
N ILE A 228 -10.71 17.67 -20.43
CA ILE A 228 -9.28 17.66 -20.78
C ILE A 228 -8.99 18.78 -21.80
N ASN A 229 -9.81 18.92 -22.84
CA ASN A 229 -9.64 19.94 -23.87
C ASN A 229 -9.89 21.36 -23.33
N LYS A 230 -10.78 21.52 -22.36
CA LYS A 230 -11.00 22.78 -21.62
C LYS A 230 -9.87 23.09 -20.64
N GLY A 231 -8.87 22.22 -20.52
CA GLY A 231 -7.75 22.39 -19.58
C GLY A 231 -8.17 22.29 -18.12
N GLN A 232 -9.31 21.66 -17.84
CA GLN A 232 -9.84 21.44 -16.49
C GLN A 232 -9.43 20.09 -15.92
N LEU A 233 -8.89 19.19 -16.76
CA LEU A 233 -8.41 17.89 -16.36
C LEU A 233 -7.07 17.56 -17.05
N LYS A 234 -6.07 17.13 -16.28
CA LYS A 234 -4.83 16.50 -16.75
C LYS A 234 -4.86 15.01 -16.38
N PHE A 235 -4.05 14.18 -17.02
CA PHE A 235 -3.87 12.80 -16.56
C PHE A 235 -2.39 12.39 -16.66
N VAL A 236 -2.00 11.41 -15.84
CA VAL A 236 -0.66 10.84 -15.79
C VAL A 236 -0.83 9.33 -15.80
N PHE A 237 -0.13 8.71 -16.73
CA PHE A 237 0.00 7.27 -16.76
C PHE A 237 1.30 6.88 -16.06
N ASP A 238 1.18 6.22 -14.92
CA ASP A 238 2.33 5.68 -14.22
C ASP A 238 2.72 4.35 -14.85
N ARG A 239 3.86 4.37 -15.56
CA ARG A 239 4.39 3.19 -16.24
C ARG A 239 4.91 2.12 -15.28
N ALA A 240 5.18 2.46 -14.01
CA ALA A 240 5.64 1.50 -13.01
C ALA A 240 4.47 0.69 -12.43
N THR A 241 3.31 1.32 -12.27
CA THR A 241 2.09 0.68 -11.72
C THR A 241 1.09 0.26 -12.79
N GLU A 242 1.24 0.75 -14.03
CA GLU A 242 0.30 0.59 -15.15
C GLU A 242 -1.08 1.23 -14.88
N GLU A 243 -1.14 2.17 -13.94
CA GLU A 243 -2.35 2.90 -13.54
C GLU A 243 -2.44 4.28 -14.23
N VAL A 244 -3.67 4.76 -14.47
CA VAL A 244 -3.95 6.11 -14.99
C VAL A 244 -4.55 6.95 -13.88
N TYR A 245 -3.92 8.09 -13.60
CA TYR A 245 -4.39 9.08 -12.63
C TYR A 245 -4.94 10.30 -13.37
N PHE A 246 -6.08 10.83 -12.94
CA PHE A 246 -6.68 12.06 -13.46
C PHE A 246 -6.57 13.19 -12.43
N TYR A 247 -6.30 14.41 -12.88
CA TYR A 247 -6.03 15.60 -12.08
C TYR A 247 -6.95 16.73 -12.53
N MET A 248 -7.80 17.25 -11.65
CA MET A 248 -8.56 18.46 -11.98
C MET A 248 -7.66 19.70 -11.86
N LEU A 249 -7.58 20.48 -12.93
CA LEU A 249 -6.89 21.78 -12.97
C LEU A 249 -7.92 22.85 -12.59
N LYS A 250 -7.70 23.52 -11.44
CA LYS A 250 -8.50 24.68 -11.03
C LYS A 250 -8.31 25.87 -11.96
#